data_AF-A0A955XVD9-F1
#
_entry.id   AF-A0A955XVD9-F1
#
_cell.length_a   1.000
_cell.length_b   1.000
_cell.length_c   1.000
_cell.angle_alpha   90.00
_cell.angle_beta   90.00
_cell.angle_gamma   90.00
#
_symmetry.space_group_name_H-M   'P 1'
#
loop_
_entity.id
_entity.type
_entity.pdbx_description
1 polymer ?
#
loop_
_entity_poly.entity_id
_entity_poly.type
_entity_poly.pdbx_seq_one_letter_code
_entity_poly.pdbx_strand_id
1 'polypeptide(L)'
;RQDAVGDATYEECKDLDLGDFVWARGRLMRTRTGELSVQADELVLLTKSIRPLPDKFHGLSDVEARFRQRYVDFVITPESRKAMQIRSQVIRLIREFFHANDYIEVETPVLHSTPGGAAARPFETHHNALDLELFLRIAPELYLKRMLVGGFGRVFELGRVFRNEGISRQHNPEFTMVEFYQAYATYEDLIELTEKLISSIAQEIHGSTVVPYGEHEIDFTPPWTRMTVAEAVAKHTGADLAALKSRETLEALGARYGIENLKSLSDAKLLMEVFDIACESKLIQPTFITHYPTEISPLSRVNEQDPSVVDRFELFVSGRELANAFSELNDPVDQHARFEAQLQARADGDEEAHPMDSDYVRALEYGMPPAAGQGIGVDRLVMVMANAPNIREIIAFPLMRPQSEGSRE
;
A
#
# COMPACT_ATOMS: atom_id res chain seq x y z
N ARG A 1 -4.04 -30.96 38.47
CA ARG A 1 -4.00 -32.38 38.93
C ARG A 1 -5.25 -32.61 39.76
N GLN A 2 -5.87 -33.79 39.69
CA GLN A 2 -7.09 -34.10 40.43
C GLN A 2 -7.01 -33.70 41.91
N ASP A 3 -5.90 -34.05 42.57
CA ASP A 3 -5.64 -33.75 43.99
C ASP A 3 -5.58 -32.25 44.33
N ALA A 4 -5.41 -31.36 43.33
CA ALA A 4 -5.28 -29.91 43.53
C ALA A 4 -6.57 -29.13 43.21
N VAL A 5 -7.35 -29.57 42.22
CA VAL A 5 -8.61 -28.90 41.82
C VAL A 5 -9.86 -29.52 42.46
N GLY A 6 -9.73 -30.72 43.05
CA GLY A 6 -10.85 -31.47 43.61
C GLY A 6 -11.60 -32.29 42.56
N ASP A 7 -12.31 -33.34 43.00
CA ASP A 7 -12.92 -34.34 42.12
C ASP A 7 -14.00 -33.76 41.19
N ALA A 8 -14.87 -32.88 41.69
CA ALA A 8 -15.95 -32.30 40.89
C ALA A 8 -15.43 -31.45 39.72
N THR A 9 -14.50 -30.52 39.99
CA THR A 9 -13.87 -29.70 38.95
C THR A 9 -13.03 -30.55 38.00
N TYR A 10 -12.38 -31.61 38.51
CA TYR A 10 -11.60 -32.51 37.65
C TYR A 10 -12.47 -33.32 36.68
N GLU A 11 -13.68 -33.72 37.08
CA GLU A 11 -14.64 -34.35 36.16
C GLU A 11 -15.14 -33.37 35.11
N GLU A 12 -15.48 -32.12 35.47
CA GLU A 12 -15.85 -31.08 34.49
C GLU A 12 -14.72 -30.78 33.50
N CYS A 13 -13.45 -30.89 33.94
CA CYS A 13 -12.29 -30.74 33.06
C CYS A 13 -12.24 -31.81 31.96
N LYS A 14 -12.84 -33.00 32.17
CA LYS A 14 -12.83 -34.07 31.17
C LYS A 14 -13.77 -33.80 30.00
N ASP A 15 -14.76 -32.91 30.18
CA ASP A 15 -15.70 -32.49 29.14
C ASP A 15 -15.18 -31.28 28.33
N LEU A 16 -13.96 -30.82 28.61
CA LEU A 16 -13.30 -29.77 27.84
C LEU A 16 -12.80 -30.30 26.49
N ASP A 17 -13.03 -29.52 25.44
CA ASP A 17 -12.58 -29.79 24.09
C ASP A 17 -11.49 -28.81 23.65
N LEU A 18 -10.72 -29.21 22.62
CA LEU A 18 -9.79 -28.30 21.97
C LEU A 18 -10.54 -27.11 21.35
N GLY A 19 -10.11 -25.90 21.72
CA GLY A 19 -10.72 -24.65 21.31
C GLY A 19 -11.60 -24.00 22.37
N ASP A 20 -11.92 -24.71 23.45
CA ASP A 20 -12.60 -24.11 24.59
C ASP A 20 -11.75 -23.00 25.22
N PHE A 21 -12.41 -21.91 25.58
CA PHE A 21 -11.79 -20.85 26.37
C PHE A 21 -11.98 -21.20 27.84
N VAL A 22 -10.86 -21.33 28.55
CA VAL A 22 -10.82 -21.65 29.97
C VAL A 22 -10.07 -20.58 30.73
N TRP A 23 -10.47 -20.37 31.97
CA TRP A 23 -9.71 -19.60 32.94
C TRP A 23 -9.13 -20.53 33.99
N ALA A 24 -7.85 -20.34 34.32
CA ALA A 24 -7.15 -21.14 35.32
C ALA A 24 -6.47 -20.22 36.34
N ARG A 25 -6.52 -20.62 37.61
CA ARG A 25 -5.78 -19.97 38.69
C ARG A 25 -4.99 -21.00 39.48
N GLY A 26 -3.76 -20.65 39.84
CA GLY A 26 -2.93 -21.51 40.66
C GLY A 26 -1.50 -21.03 40.76
N ARG A 27 -0.60 -21.91 41.19
CA ARG A 27 0.81 -21.58 41.43
C ARG A 27 1.66 -21.80 40.19
N LEU A 28 2.62 -20.92 39.95
CA LEU A 28 3.63 -21.13 38.91
C LEU A 28 4.55 -22.29 39.31
N MET A 29 4.84 -23.17 38.36
CA MET A 29 5.77 -24.29 38.52
C MET A 29 6.57 -24.51 37.24
N ARG A 30 7.58 -25.39 37.30
CA ARG A 30 8.22 -25.95 36.11
C ARG A 30 8.01 -27.47 36.07
N THR A 31 7.75 -28.00 34.89
CA THR A 31 7.62 -29.45 34.69
C THR A 31 8.98 -30.15 34.81
N ARG A 32 9.00 -31.49 34.75
CA ARG A 32 10.26 -32.26 34.71
C ARG A 32 11.12 -31.95 33.47
N THR A 33 10.50 -31.49 32.38
CA THR A 33 11.19 -31.05 31.15
C THR A 33 11.60 -29.57 31.21
N GLY A 34 11.29 -28.86 32.30
CA GLY A 34 11.66 -27.46 32.51
C GLY A 34 10.65 -26.43 31.96
N GLU A 35 9.56 -26.89 31.33
CA GLU A 35 8.50 -26.04 30.78
C GLU A 35 7.82 -25.24 31.90
N LEU A 36 7.62 -23.94 31.68
CA LEU A 36 6.89 -23.07 32.61
C LEU A 36 5.39 -23.41 32.54
N SER A 37 4.76 -23.67 33.68
CA SER A 37 3.36 -24.08 33.74
C SER A 37 2.63 -23.51 34.95
N VAL A 38 1.29 -23.52 34.89
CA VAL A 38 0.42 -23.21 36.04
C VAL A 38 -0.08 -24.52 36.63
N GLN A 39 0.24 -24.78 37.89
CA GLN A 39 -0.42 -25.82 38.66
C GLN A 39 -1.78 -25.27 39.09
N ALA A 40 -2.83 -25.52 38.30
CA ALA A 40 -4.17 -25.02 38.57
C ALA A 40 -4.72 -25.60 39.89
N ASP A 41 -5.18 -24.70 40.75
CA ASP A 41 -6.01 -24.96 41.93
C ASP A 41 -7.50 -24.75 41.59
N GLU A 42 -7.79 -23.99 40.51
CA GLU A 42 -9.12 -23.72 40.00
C GLU A 42 -9.09 -23.66 38.46
N LEU A 43 -10.11 -24.22 37.82
CA LEU A 43 -10.31 -24.18 36.38
C LEU A 43 -11.80 -23.95 36.08
N VAL A 44 -12.10 -23.01 35.18
CA VAL A 44 -13.47 -22.65 34.80
C VAL A 44 -13.58 -22.60 33.28
N LEU A 45 -14.57 -23.30 32.72
CA LEU A 45 -14.97 -23.12 31.32
C LEU A 45 -15.63 -21.74 31.16
N LEU A 46 -15.05 -20.89 30.31
CA LEU A 46 -15.60 -19.58 29.99
C LEU A 46 -16.49 -19.63 28.75
N THR A 47 -16.05 -20.35 27.72
CA THR A 47 -16.79 -20.47 26.46
C THR A 47 -16.50 -21.80 25.80
N LYS A 48 -17.57 -22.54 25.50
CA LYS A 48 -17.51 -23.81 24.76
C LYS A 48 -17.33 -23.54 23.27
N SER A 49 -16.33 -24.14 22.65
CA SER A 49 -16.19 -24.17 21.19
C SER A 49 -17.07 -25.28 20.62
N ILE A 50 -18.19 -24.88 20.01
CA ILE A 50 -19.16 -25.84 19.43
C ILE A 50 -18.64 -26.44 18.11
N ARG A 51 -17.68 -25.78 17.45
CA ARG A 51 -17.00 -26.31 16.26
C ARG A 51 -15.59 -26.78 16.66
N PRO A 52 -15.14 -27.96 16.21
CA PRO A 52 -13.77 -28.39 16.45
C PRO A 52 -12.80 -27.47 15.70
N LEU A 53 -11.66 -27.17 16.32
CA LEU A 53 -10.56 -26.52 15.60
C LEU A 53 -9.96 -27.50 14.57
N PRO A 54 -9.48 -26.99 13.41
CA PRO A 54 -8.72 -27.81 12.47
C PRO A 54 -7.49 -28.42 13.14
N ASP A 55 -7.19 -29.67 12.78
CA ASP A 55 -6.00 -30.37 13.29
C ASP A 55 -4.71 -29.61 12.90
N LYS A 56 -3.80 -29.40 13.85
CA LYS A 56 -2.52 -28.72 13.63
C LYS A 56 -1.64 -29.42 12.60
N PHE A 57 -1.77 -30.74 12.43
CA PHE A 57 -0.98 -31.52 11.47
C PHE A 57 -1.46 -31.36 10.03
N HIS A 58 -2.77 -31.20 9.83
CA HIS A 58 -3.38 -31.03 8.51
C HIS A 58 -3.61 -29.55 8.16
N GLY A 59 -3.66 -28.67 9.17
CA GLY A 59 -3.92 -27.24 9.05
C GLY A 59 -5.25 -26.91 8.36
N LEU A 60 -5.51 -25.62 8.18
CA LEU A 60 -6.33 -25.18 7.03
C LEU A 60 -5.40 -25.25 5.81
N SER A 61 -5.22 -26.46 5.26
CA SER A 61 -4.40 -26.66 4.05
C SER A 61 -4.95 -25.88 2.85
N ASP A 62 -6.25 -25.58 2.86
CA ASP A 62 -6.87 -24.68 1.91
C ASP A 62 -6.58 -23.21 2.26
N VAL A 63 -5.75 -22.59 1.42
CA VAL A 63 -5.40 -21.16 1.46
C VAL A 63 -6.64 -20.26 1.39
N GLU A 64 -7.68 -20.68 0.68
CA GLU A 64 -8.92 -19.89 0.58
C GLU A 64 -9.70 -19.90 1.89
N ALA A 65 -9.83 -21.06 2.53
CA ALA A 65 -10.46 -21.21 3.83
C ALA A 65 -9.74 -20.40 4.93
N ARG A 66 -8.39 -20.29 4.88
CA ARG A 66 -7.62 -19.43 5.80
C ARG A 66 -8.07 -17.96 5.75
N PHE A 67 -8.26 -17.42 4.55
CA PHE A 67 -8.67 -16.02 4.38
C PHE A 67 -10.16 -15.80 4.66
N ARG A 68 -11.02 -16.79 4.40
CA ARG A 68 -12.46 -16.72 4.73
C ARG A 68 -12.73 -16.84 6.23
N GLN A 69 -12.02 -17.73 6.90
CA GLN A 69 -12.15 -18.00 8.33
C GLN A 69 -10.92 -17.49 9.08
N ARG A 70 -10.59 -16.21 8.88
CA ARG A 70 -9.36 -15.64 9.46
C ARG A 70 -9.28 -15.81 10.97
N TYR A 71 -10.41 -15.78 11.67
CA TYR A 71 -10.48 -16.04 13.11
C TYR A 71 -9.95 -17.43 13.49
N VAL A 72 -10.12 -18.46 12.65
CA VAL A 72 -9.53 -19.79 12.84
C VAL A 72 -8.06 -19.80 12.45
N ASP A 73 -7.69 -19.19 11.32
CA ASP A 73 -6.30 -19.08 10.88
C ASP A 73 -5.43 -18.40 11.94
N PHE A 74 -5.95 -17.35 12.60
CA PHE A 74 -5.27 -16.70 13.70
C PHE A 74 -5.07 -17.60 14.92
N VAL A 75 -5.85 -18.66 15.13
CA VAL A 75 -5.65 -19.60 16.25
C VAL A 75 -4.52 -20.58 15.93
N ILE A 76 -4.52 -21.13 14.72
CA ILE A 76 -3.66 -22.27 14.35
C ILE A 76 -2.34 -21.87 13.68
N THR A 77 -2.25 -20.67 13.09
CA THR A 77 -1.09 -20.18 12.33
C THR A 77 -0.41 -19.01 13.08
N PRO A 78 0.69 -19.23 13.82
CA PRO A 78 1.40 -18.15 14.51
C PRO A 78 1.86 -17.01 13.59
N GLU A 79 2.23 -17.33 12.35
CA GLU A 79 2.73 -16.39 11.35
C GLU A 79 1.66 -15.37 10.94
N SER A 80 0.39 -15.79 10.85
CA SER A 80 -0.73 -14.89 10.51
C SER A 80 -0.96 -13.85 11.62
N ARG A 81 -0.84 -14.25 12.90
CA ARG A 81 -0.86 -13.31 14.03
C ARG A 81 0.34 -12.38 14.01
N LYS A 82 1.54 -12.90 13.74
CA LYS A 82 2.77 -12.10 13.65
C LYS A 82 2.66 -11.03 12.56
N ALA A 83 2.08 -11.36 11.41
CA ALA A 83 1.83 -10.38 10.35
C ALA A 83 0.90 -9.23 10.81
N MET A 84 -0.14 -9.52 11.59
CA MET A 84 -1.01 -8.47 12.15
C MET A 84 -0.29 -7.60 13.19
N GLN A 85 0.60 -8.20 13.99
CA GLN A 85 1.43 -7.46 14.95
C GLN A 85 2.40 -6.53 14.23
N ILE A 86 3.10 -7.01 13.19
CA ILE A 86 3.99 -6.20 12.35
C ILE A 86 3.21 -5.07 11.68
N ARG A 87 2.01 -5.34 11.13
CA ARG A 87 1.13 -4.30 10.58
C ARG A 87 0.88 -3.19 11.59
N SER A 88 0.48 -3.55 12.81
CA SER A 88 0.20 -2.59 13.89
C SER A 88 1.44 -1.77 14.25
N GLN A 89 2.61 -2.41 14.32
CA GLN A 89 3.89 -1.75 14.56
C GLN A 89 4.26 -0.77 13.44
N VAL A 90 4.16 -1.17 12.17
CA VAL A 90 4.43 -0.28 11.02
C VAL A 90 3.53 0.95 11.06
N ILE A 91 2.22 0.76 11.26
CA ILE A 91 1.26 1.87 11.35
C ILE A 91 1.61 2.84 12.48
N ARG A 92 1.95 2.32 13.67
CA ARG A 92 2.38 3.13 14.81
C ARG A 92 3.66 3.91 14.50
N LEU A 93 4.67 3.26 13.93
CA LEU A 93 5.97 3.86 13.62
C LEU A 93 5.85 4.94 12.53
N ILE A 94 4.97 4.77 11.54
CA ILE A 94 4.66 5.82 10.56
C ILE A 94 4.15 7.08 11.27
N ARG A 95 3.16 6.94 12.17
CA ARG A 95 2.63 8.09 12.92
C ARG A 95 3.69 8.74 13.80
N GLU A 96 4.45 7.94 14.55
CA GLU A 96 5.53 8.43 15.40
C GLU A 96 6.58 9.22 14.60
N PHE A 97 6.96 8.72 13.42
CA PHE A 97 7.88 9.42 12.52
C PHE A 97 7.32 10.77 12.07
N PHE A 98 6.08 10.82 11.58
CA PHE A 98 5.49 12.06 11.10
C PHE A 98 5.28 13.09 12.22
N HIS A 99 4.83 12.67 13.41
CA HIS A 99 4.75 13.55 14.57
C HIS A 99 6.11 14.08 15.03
N ALA A 100 7.16 13.25 14.98
CA ALA A 100 8.52 13.67 15.31
C ALA A 100 9.10 14.67 14.28
N ASN A 101 8.51 14.77 13.09
CA ASN A 101 8.91 15.68 12.02
C ASN A 101 7.90 16.85 11.81
N ASP A 102 7.10 17.16 12.83
CA ASP A 102 6.14 18.28 12.87
C ASP A 102 5.03 18.21 11.82
N TYR A 103 4.67 17.01 11.35
CA TYR A 103 3.48 16.83 10.52
C TYR A 103 2.22 16.71 11.37
N ILE A 104 1.14 17.31 10.88
CA ILE A 104 -0.19 17.21 11.49
C ILE A 104 -0.96 16.07 10.81
N GLU A 105 -1.42 15.10 11.61
CA GLU A 105 -2.34 14.06 11.13
C GLU A 105 -3.71 14.68 10.90
N VAL A 106 -4.29 14.49 9.71
CA VAL A 106 -5.61 15.01 9.34
C VAL A 106 -6.47 13.89 8.77
N GLU A 107 -7.79 14.07 8.82
CA GLU A 107 -8.76 13.18 8.20
C GLU A 107 -9.53 13.96 7.13
N THR A 108 -9.37 13.58 5.87
CA THR A 108 -10.09 14.18 4.74
C THR A 108 -11.32 13.33 4.36
N PRO A 109 -12.29 13.87 3.59
CA PRO A 109 -13.47 13.11 3.18
C PRO A 109 -13.12 11.80 2.47
N VAL A 110 -13.83 10.73 2.84
CA VAL A 110 -13.80 9.44 2.14
C VAL A 110 -14.79 9.41 0.97
N LEU A 111 -15.89 10.15 1.10
CA LEU A 111 -16.90 10.32 0.06
C LEU A 111 -16.63 11.62 -0.69
N HIS A 112 -16.37 11.51 -2.00
CA HIS A 112 -16.09 12.64 -2.88
C HIS A 112 -17.25 12.84 -3.85
N SER A 113 -17.56 14.10 -4.18
CA SER A 113 -18.47 14.43 -5.30
C SER A 113 -17.79 14.27 -6.66
N THR A 114 -16.46 14.40 -6.69
CA THR A 114 -15.63 14.27 -7.89
C THR A 114 -14.40 13.45 -7.52
N PRO A 115 -14.27 12.20 -7.99
CA PRO A 115 -13.16 11.33 -7.64
C PRO A 115 -11.89 11.83 -8.35
N GLY A 116 -10.82 12.11 -7.61
CA GLY A 116 -9.58 12.63 -8.18
C GLY A 116 -8.34 12.29 -7.35
N GLY A 117 -7.19 12.81 -7.77
CA GLY A 117 -5.90 12.57 -7.11
C GLY A 117 -5.18 11.28 -7.54
N ALA A 118 -5.80 10.43 -8.36
CA ALA A 118 -5.15 9.26 -8.96
C ALA A 118 -5.85 8.89 -10.28
N ALA A 119 -5.17 8.13 -11.14
CA ALA A 119 -5.80 7.47 -12.29
C ALA A 119 -6.27 6.08 -11.83
N ALA A 120 -7.58 5.95 -11.58
CA ALA A 120 -8.19 4.70 -11.14
C ALA A 120 -9.71 4.78 -11.28
N ARG A 121 -10.35 3.64 -11.55
CA ARG A 121 -11.81 3.54 -11.56
C ARG A 121 -12.38 3.65 -10.13
N PRO A 122 -13.30 4.58 -9.83
CA PRO A 122 -13.87 4.72 -8.49
C PRO A 122 -14.99 3.69 -8.20
N PHE A 123 -15.33 3.53 -6.92
CA PHE A 123 -16.61 2.96 -6.51
C PHE A 123 -17.65 4.06 -6.39
N GLU A 124 -18.83 3.83 -6.95
CA GLU A 124 -19.95 4.77 -6.96
C GLU A 124 -20.96 4.43 -5.85
N THR A 125 -21.58 5.45 -5.27
CA THR A 125 -22.63 5.32 -4.25
C THR A 125 -23.60 6.51 -4.30
N HIS A 126 -24.64 6.47 -3.49
CA HIS A 126 -25.72 7.46 -3.51
C HIS A 126 -26.14 7.90 -2.09
N HIS A 127 -26.19 9.20 -1.86
CA HIS A 127 -26.68 9.79 -0.61
C HIS A 127 -28.19 10.09 -0.68
N ASN A 128 -29.01 9.15 -0.22
CA ASN A 128 -30.47 9.20 -0.35
C ASN A 128 -31.15 10.50 0.11
N ALA A 129 -30.72 11.09 1.23
CA ALA A 129 -31.40 12.27 1.78
C ALA A 129 -31.05 13.59 1.05
N LEU A 130 -29.93 13.61 0.32
CA LEU A 130 -29.47 14.77 -0.45
C LEU A 130 -29.67 14.56 -1.95
N ASP A 131 -30.04 13.35 -2.37
CA ASP A 131 -30.15 12.93 -3.76
C ASP A 131 -28.85 13.24 -4.54
N LEU A 132 -27.71 12.81 -3.97
CA LEU A 132 -26.37 13.08 -4.49
C LEU A 132 -25.65 11.79 -4.86
N GLU A 133 -25.10 11.76 -6.06
CA GLU A 133 -24.08 10.80 -6.45
C GLU A 133 -22.76 11.12 -5.74
N LEU A 134 -22.13 10.08 -5.20
CA LEU A 134 -20.87 10.17 -4.48
C LEU A 134 -19.96 9.02 -4.90
N PHE A 135 -18.66 9.20 -4.65
CA PHE A 135 -17.63 8.23 -4.98
C PHE A 135 -16.79 7.95 -3.74
N LEU A 136 -16.41 6.70 -3.53
CA LEU A 136 -15.33 6.42 -2.57
C LEU A 136 -14.02 6.95 -3.14
N ARG A 137 -13.24 7.64 -2.31
CA ARG A 137 -11.98 8.26 -2.74
C ARG A 137 -10.99 7.24 -3.32
N ILE A 138 -10.39 7.60 -4.44
CA ILE A 138 -9.26 6.87 -5.06
C ILE A 138 -7.90 7.36 -4.53
N ALA A 139 -7.86 8.60 -4.01
CA ALA A 139 -6.76 9.26 -3.31
C ALA A 139 -7.28 10.44 -2.46
N PRO A 140 -6.69 10.76 -1.30
CA PRO A 140 -6.96 12.01 -0.55
C PRO A 140 -6.22 13.26 -1.08
N GLU A 141 -5.28 13.11 -2.02
CA GLU A 141 -4.39 14.16 -2.56
C GLU A 141 -5.02 15.55 -2.69
N LEU A 142 -6.13 15.68 -3.42
CA LEU A 142 -6.72 17.00 -3.71
C LEU A 142 -7.21 17.72 -2.45
N TYR A 143 -7.62 16.99 -1.41
CA TYR A 143 -8.03 17.59 -0.12
C TYR A 143 -6.82 17.94 0.74
N LEU A 144 -5.77 17.12 0.73
CA LEU A 144 -4.54 17.42 1.45
C LEU A 144 -3.83 18.66 0.88
N LYS A 145 -3.88 18.85 -0.44
CA LYS A 145 -3.39 20.09 -1.08
C LYS A 145 -4.22 21.33 -0.69
N ARG A 146 -5.54 21.18 -0.51
CA ARG A 146 -6.38 22.26 0.06
C ARG A 146 -5.93 22.64 1.49
N MET A 147 -5.37 21.72 2.27
CA MET A 147 -4.77 22.06 3.56
C MET A 147 -3.51 22.94 3.40
N LEU A 148 -2.69 22.69 2.39
CA LEU A 148 -1.54 23.57 2.10
C LEU A 148 -1.99 24.99 1.75
N VAL A 149 -3.03 25.12 0.91
CA VAL A 149 -3.67 26.42 0.61
C VAL A 149 -4.20 27.08 1.89
N GLY A 150 -4.75 26.29 2.81
CA GLY A 150 -5.21 26.74 4.13
C GLY A 150 -4.09 27.16 5.10
N GLY A 151 -2.82 27.07 4.71
CA GLY A 151 -1.67 27.49 5.51
C GLY A 151 -1.08 26.40 6.41
N PHE A 152 -1.48 25.13 6.24
CA PHE A 152 -0.88 24.01 6.96
C PHE A 152 0.39 23.55 6.22
N GLY A 153 1.57 23.86 6.77
CA GLY A 153 2.84 23.61 6.09
C GLY A 153 3.25 22.13 5.96
N ARG A 154 2.78 21.25 6.86
CA ARG A 154 3.09 19.82 6.86
C ARG A 154 1.87 19.02 7.32
N VAL A 155 1.30 18.22 6.44
CA VAL A 155 0.12 17.39 6.74
C VAL A 155 0.34 15.97 6.28
N PHE A 156 -0.24 15.01 6.98
CA PHE A 156 -0.33 13.63 6.52
C PHE A 156 -1.68 13.02 6.87
N GLU A 157 -2.10 12.04 6.08
CA GLU A 157 -3.25 11.20 6.37
C GLU A 157 -2.86 9.74 6.17
N LEU A 158 -3.08 8.93 7.20
CA LEU A 158 -3.02 7.47 7.12
C LEU A 158 -4.46 6.92 7.00
N GLY A 159 -4.87 6.58 5.79
CA GLY A 159 -6.27 6.29 5.50
C GLY A 159 -6.50 5.17 4.51
N ARG A 160 -7.78 4.77 4.37
CA ARG A 160 -8.22 3.84 3.34
C ARG A 160 -8.41 4.59 2.02
N VAL A 161 -8.03 3.95 0.92
CA VAL A 161 -8.39 4.34 -0.44
C VAL A 161 -9.06 3.15 -1.13
N PHE A 162 -9.90 3.45 -2.13
CA PHE A 162 -10.78 2.48 -2.76
C PHE A 162 -10.65 2.58 -4.27
N ARG A 163 -10.24 1.49 -4.93
CA ARG A 163 -10.10 1.42 -6.39
C ARG A 163 -10.86 0.21 -6.91
N ASN A 164 -11.75 0.44 -7.86
CA ASN A 164 -12.64 -0.58 -8.43
C ASN A 164 -11.92 -1.39 -9.50
N GLU A 165 -10.90 -2.12 -9.05
CA GLU A 165 -9.95 -2.86 -9.86
C GLU A 165 -9.95 -4.35 -9.49
N GLY A 166 -9.27 -5.16 -10.31
CA GLY A 166 -9.15 -6.60 -10.08
C GLY A 166 -8.37 -6.95 -8.80
N ILE A 167 -8.82 -7.99 -8.09
CA ILE A 167 -8.09 -8.54 -6.93
C ILE A 167 -6.91 -9.38 -7.43
N SER A 168 -5.72 -9.12 -6.91
CA SER A 168 -4.50 -9.87 -7.25
C SER A 168 -3.73 -10.28 -5.97
N ARG A 169 -2.52 -10.80 -6.12
CA ARG A 169 -1.60 -11.02 -4.97
C ARG A 169 -1.09 -9.69 -4.38
N GLN A 170 -1.32 -8.59 -5.07
CA GLN A 170 -0.75 -7.26 -4.80
C GLN A 170 -1.83 -6.18 -4.66
N HIS A 171 -3.03 -6.42 -5.19
CA HIS A 171 -4.13 -5.46 -5.22
C HIS A 171 -5.30 -6.00 -4.43
N ASN A 172 -5.80 -5.16 -3.52
CA ASN A 172 -7.06 -5.34 -2.83
C ASN A 172 -7.90 -4.07 -3.09
N PRO A 173 -9.21 -4.15 -3.42
CA PRO A 173 -9.99 -2.98 -3.84
C PRO A 173 -10.10 -1.88 -2.79
N GLU A 174 -9.89 -2.22 -1.52
CA GLU A 174 -9.68 -1.26 -0.44
C GLU A 174 -8.29 -1.48 0.17
N PHE A 175 -7.48 -0.45 0.27
CA PHE A 175 -6.11 -0.56 0.79
C PHE A 175 -5.69 0.72 1.52
N THR A 176 -4.71 0.56 2.41
CA THR A 176 -4.21 1.62 3.29
C THR A 176 -3.02 2.30 2.62
N MET A 177 -3.10 3.62 2.56
CA MET A 177 -2.03 4.47 2.09
C MET A 177 -1.74 5.52 3.17
N VAL A 178 -0.47 5.92 3.29
CA VAL A 178 -0.14 7.20 3.91
C VAL A 178 0.14 8.17 2.78
N GLU A 179 -0.59 9.28 2.76
CA GLU A 179 -0.27 10.43 1.92
C GLU A 179 0.18 11.58 2.80
N PHE A 180 1.21 12.31 2.38
CA PHE A 180 1.72 13.45 3.10
C PHE A 180 2.22 14.53 2.17
N TYR A 181 2.14 15.76 2.63
CA TYR A 181 2.48 16.95 1.87
C TYR A 181 3.28 17.91 2.74
N GLN A 182 4.34 18.48 2.16
CA GLN A 182 5.20 19.46 2.80
C GLN A 182 5.37 20.69 1.90
N ALA A 183 4.95 21.85 2.40
CA ALA A 183 5.22 23.14 1.79
C ALA A 183 6.72 23.46 1.86
N TYR A 184 7.20 24.18 0.85
CA TYR A 184 8.58 24.59 0.63
C TYR A 184 9.57 23.41 0.56
N ALA A 185 9.12 22.28 0.02
CA ALA A 185 9.94 21.11 -0.29
C ALA A 185 9.85 20.75 -1.77
N THR A 186 10.83 20.01 -2.26
CA THR A 186 10.84 19.36 -3.58
C THR A 186 10.83 17.85 -3.45
N TYR A 187 10.65 17.13 -4.57
CA TYR A 187 10.68 15.67 -4.56
C TYR A 187 12.01 15.10 -4.02
N GLU A 188 13.13 15.82 -4.17
CA GLU A 188 14.43 15.42 -3.62
C GLU A 188 14.45 15.41 -2.09
N ASP A 189 13.78 16.37 -1.44
CA ASP A 189 13.60 16.37 0.01
C ASP A 189 12.80 15.14 0.45
N LEU A 190 11.80 14.75 -0.34
CA LEU A 190 10.97 13.59 -0.06
C LEU A 190 11.71 12.26 -0.27
N ILE A 191 12.69 12.21 -1.17
CA ILE A 191 13.58 11.05 -1.29
C ILE A 191 14.32 10.81 0.04
N GLU A 192 14.94 11.84 0.62
CA GLU A 192 15.65 11.70 1.89
C GLU A 192 14.71 11.35 3.05
N LEU A 193 13.51 11.95 3.06
CA LEU A 193 12.51 11.65 4.08
C LEU A 193 12.03 10.21 3.99
N THR A 194 11.84 9.69 2.77
CA THR A 194 11.42 8.30 2.52
C THR A 194 12.48 7.31 2.98
N GLU A 195 13.75 7.57 2.64
CA GLU A 195 14.89 6.77 3.10
C GLU A 195 14.91 6.67 4.63
N LYS A 196 14.78 7.81 5.33
CA LYS A 196 14.74 7.87 6.81
C LYS A 196 13.54 7.13 7.39
N LEU A 197 12.33 7.34 6.84
CA LEU A 197 11.11 6.71 7.31
C LEU A 197 11.21 5.18 7.24
N ILE A 198 11.47 4.63 6.05
CA ILE A 198 11.41 3.18 5.85
C ILE A 198 12.60 2.47 6.51
N SER A 199 13.80 3.04 6.46
CA SER A 199 14.97 2.44 7.14
C SER A 199 14.79 2.40 8.65
N SER A 200 14.19 3.45 9.25
CA SER A 200 13.86 3.46 10.69
C SER A 200 12.83 2.39 11.06
N ILE A 201 11.80 2.17 10.22
CA ILE A 201 10.81 1.11 10.42
C ILE A 201 11.46 -0.28 10.35
N ALA A 202 12.33 -0.52 9.36
CA ALA A 202 13.08 -1.78 9.25
C ALA A 202 13.92 -2.02 10.52
N GLN A 203 14.67 -1.01 10.95
CA GLN A 203 15.52 -1.06 12.12
C GLN A 203 14.73 -1.35 13.42
N GLU A 204 13.59 -0.70 13.63
CA GLU A 204 12.77 -0.88 14.83
C GLU A 204 12.10 -2.26 14.88
N ILE A 205 11.65 -2.79 13.74
CA ILE A 205 10.94 -4.07 13.68
C ILE A 205 11.91 -5.26 13.72
N HIS A 206 13.03 -5.16 12.98
CA HIS A 206 13.95 -6.29 12.77
C HIS A 206 15.27 -6.16 13.53
N GLY A 207 15.56 -5.00 14.14
CA GLY A 207 16.88 -4.70 14.70
C GLY A 207 17.97 -4.50 13.63
N SER A 208 17.57 -4.40 12.35
CA SER A 208 18.44 -4.33 11.18
C SER A 208 17.71 -3.61 10.04
N THR A 209 18.45 -2.88 9.20
CA THR A 209 17.96 -2.33 7.93
C THR A 209 17.91 -3.38 6.81
N VAL A 210 18.56 -4.53 6.99
CA VAL A 210 18.50 -5.67 6.06
C VAL A 210 17.38 -6.61 6.50
N VAL A 211 16.38 -6.81 5.64
CA VAL A 211 15.18 -7.61 5.93
C VAL A 211 14.98 -8.74 4.91
N PRO A 212 14.54 -9.94 5.34
CA PRO A 212 14.25 -11.02 4.42
C PRO A 212 12.91 -10.81 3.70
N TYR A 213 12.88 -10.98 2.38
CA TYR A 213 11.66 -11.00 1.59
C TYR A 213 11.74 -12.03 0.45
N GLY A 214 10.97 -13.11 0.57
CA GLY A 214 11.07 -14.26 -0.33
C GLY A 214 12.47 -14.86 -0.33
N GLU A 215 13.08 -14.97 -1.50
CA GLU A 215 14.46 -15.47 -1.70
C GLU A 215 15.52 -14.36 -1.61
N HIS A 216 15.11 -13.11 -1.33
CA HIS A 216 15.99 -11.95 -1.32
C HIS A 216 16.19 -11.40 0.09
N GLU A 217 17.36 -10.80 0.31
CA GLU A 217 17.61 -9.87 1.42
C GLU A 217 17.51 -8.46 0.86
N ILE A 218 16.56 -7.68 1.37
CA ILE A 218 16.32 -6.29 0.97
C ILE A 218 17.09 -5.39 1.94
N ASP A 219 18.02 -4.61 1.43
CA ASP A 219 18.85 -3.70 2.22
C ASP A 219 18.25 -2.29 2.17
N PHE A 220 17.64 -1.86 3.27
CA PHE A 220 17.11 -0.51 3.42
C PHE A 220 18.15 0.50 3.94
N THR A 221 19.44 0.16 3.98
CA THR A 221 20.50 1.10 4.36
C THR A 221 20.62 2.23 3.33
N PRO A 222 20.36 3.50 3.71
CA PRO A 222 20.53 4.62 2.78
C PRO A 222 22.02 4.90 2.46
N PRO A 223 22.34 5.55 1.33
CA PRO A 223 21.41 6.01 0.30
C PRO A 223 21.01 4.90 -0.67
N TRP A 224 19.78 4.96 -1.17
CA TRP A 224 19.26 4.02 -2.15
C TRP A 224 19.61 4.43 -3.59
N THR A 225 19.50 3.47 -4.50
CA THR A 225 19.82 3.72 -5.92
C THR A 225 18.82 4.72 -6.50
N ARG A 226 19.32 5.69 -7.27
CA ARG A 226 18.50 6.63 -8.05
C ARG A 226 18.80 6.44 -9.53
N MET A 227 17.76 6.28 -10.35
CA MET A 227 17.87 6.20 -11.82
C MET A 227 16.70 6.93 -12.46
N THR A 228 16.89 7.47 -13.66
CA THR A 228 15.76 7.94 -14.48
C THR A 228 15.01 6.76 -15.12
N VAL A 229 13.78 6.98 -15.57
CA VAL A 229 13.05 5.97 -16.38
C VAL A 229 13.90 5.52 -17.57
N ALA A 230 14.49 6.47 -18.31
CA ALA A 230 15.33 6.17 -19.47
C ALA A 230 16.60 5.38 -19.10
N GLU A 231 17.26 5.72 -17.98
CA GLU A 231 18.42 4.96 -17.48
C GLU A 231 18.04 3.53 -17.08
N ALA A 232 16.90 3.34 -16.44
CA ALA A 232 16.40 2.02 -16.08
C ALA A 232 16.12 1.17 -17.33
N VAL A 233 15.44 1.76 -18.33
CA VAL A 233 15.18 1.10 -19.62
C VAL A 233 16.49 0.76 -20.32
N ALA A 234 17.43 1.70 -20.45
CA ALA A 234 18.73 1.45 -21.06
C ALA A 234 19.47 0.29 -20.37
N LYS A 235 19.55 0.32 -19.03
CA LYS A 235 20.22 -0.70 -18.21
C LYS A 235 19.60 -2.10 -18.37
N HIS A 236 18.27 -2.20 -18.36
CA HIS A 236 17.59 -3.49 -18.29
C HIS A 236 17.20 -4.09 -19.65
N THR A 237 17.27 -3.29 -20.73
CA THR A 237 17.06 -3.73 -22.11
C THR A 237 18.36 -3.91 -22.89
N GLY A 238 19.44 -3.22 -22.48
CA GLY A 238 20.71 -3.12 -23.18
C GLY A 238 20.75 -2.07 -24.29
N ALA A 239 19.72 -1.23 -24.40
CA ALA A 239 19.69 -0.12 -25.35
C ALA A 239 20.65 1.00 -24.94
N ASP A 240 21.16 1.74 -25.94
CA ASP A 240 21.89 2.98 -25.67
C ASP A 240 20.93 4.07 -25.17
N LEU A 241 21.33 4.80 -24.13
CA LEU A 241 20.50 5.82 -23.48
C LEU A 241 20.10 6.93 -24.46
N ALA A 242 21.03 7.37 -25.31
CA ALA A 242 20.76 8.41 -26.30
C ALA A 242 19.77 7.94 -27.38
N ALA A 243 19.80 6.64 -27.72
CA ALA A 243 18.90 6.05 -28.71
C ALA A 243 17.43 6.01 -28.23
N LEU A 244 17.16 6.05 -26.93
CA LEU A 244 15.79 6.07 -26.39
C LEU A 244 14.99 7.33 -26.75
N LYS A 245 15.64 8.37 -27.30
CA LYS A 245 14.96 9.53 -27.89
C LYS A 245 14.40 9.28 -29.29
N SER A 246 14.73 8.14 -29.90
CA SER A 246 14.27 7.76 -31.23
C SER A 246 12.99 6.93 -31.16
N ARG A 247 11.96 7.38 -31.87
CA ARG A 247 10.74 6.61 -32.12
C ARG A 247 11.03 5.19 -32.59
N GLU A 248 11.96 5.03 -33.53
CA GLU A 248 12.31 3.73 -34.11
C GLU A 248 12.87 2.78 -33.04
N THR A 249 13.71 3.29 -32.12
CA THR A 249 14.26 2.49 -31.01
C THR A 249 13.17 2.09 -30.03
N LEU A 250 12.27 3.00 -29.67
CA LEU A 250 11.15 2.70 -28.79
C LEU A 250 10.19 1.67 -29.41
N GLU A 251 9.89 1.78 -30.70
CA GLU A 251 9.07 0.78 -31.41
C GLU A 251 9.76 -0.59 -31.51
N ALA A 252 11.07 -0.61 -31.73
CA ALA A 252 11.84 -1.86 -31.74
C ALA A 252 11.86 -2.54 -30.35
N LEU A 253 12.03 -1.76 -29.28
CA LEU A 253 11.91 -2.26 -27.91
C LEU A 253 10.49 -2.72 -27.62
N GLY A 254 9.48 -1.93 -27.99
CA GLY A 254 8.08 -2.27 -27.81
C GLY A 254 7.72 -3.60 -28.47
N ALA A 255 8.13 -3.79 -29.73
CA ALA A 255 7.94 -5.04 -30.45
C ALA A 255 8.67 -6.22 -29.78
N ARG A 256 9.89 -6.00 -29.25
CA ARG A 256 10.65 -7.03 -28.52
C ARG A 256 9.95 -7.48 -27.24
N TYR A 257 9.26 -6.57 -26.55
CA TYR A 257 8.54 -6.87 -25.31
C TYR A 257 7.06 -7.20 -25.53
N GLY A 258 6.60 -7.27 -26.78
CA GLY A 258 5.24 -7.70 -27.12
C GLY A 258 4.16 -6.66 -26.85
N ILE A 259 4.52 -5.36 -26.82
CA ILE A 259 3.56 -4.27 -26.63
C ILE A 259 2.72 -4.13 -27.91
N GLU A 260 1.40 -4.14 -27.75
CA GLU A 260 0.44 -3.99 -28.85
C GLU A 260 0.23 -2.52 -29.22
N ASN A 261 -0.32 -2.26 -30.41
CA ASN A 261 -0.70 -0.92 -30.87
C ASN A 261 0.42 0.14 -30.78
N LEU A 262 1.69 -0.27 -30.91
CA LEU A 262 2.89 0.58 -30.83
C LEU A 262 2.74 1.93 -31.54
N LYS A 263 2.22 1.92 -32.78
CA LYS A 263 2.07 3.10 -33.63
C LYS A 263 1.05 4.13 -33.12
N SER A 264 0.14 3.72 -32.25
CA SER A 264 -0.87 4.60 -31.66
C SER A 264 -0.39 5.25 -30.35
N LEU A 265 0.59 4.63 -29.68
CA LEU A 265 1.17 5.17 -28.45
C LEU A 265 2.11 6.32 -28.79
N SER A 266 2.09 7.38 -27.97
CA SER A 266 3.12 8.42 -27.97
C SER A 266 4.47 7.84 -27.53
N ASP A 267 5.56 8.59 -27.76
CA ASP A 267 6.90 8.18 -27.34
C ASP A 267 6.98 8.04 -25.80
N ALA A 268 6.31 8.93 -25.08
CA ALA A 268 6.20 8.88 -23.62
C ALA A 268 5.50 7.59 -23.15
N LYS A 269 4.32 7.29 -23.70
CA LYS A 269 3.57 6.07 -23.35
C LYS A 269 4.36 4.81 -23.71
N LEU A 270 5.00 4.79 -24.87
CA LEU A 270 5.78 3.64 -25.32
C LEU A 270 7.03 3.41 -24.44
N LEU A 271 7.72 4.47 -24.03
CA LEU A 271 8.83 4.37 -23.08
C LEU A 271 8.37 3.77 -21.74
N MET A 272 7.21 4.20 -21.24
CA MET A 272 6.64 3.71 -19.98
C MET A 272 6.20 2.25 -20.07
N GLU A 273 5.48 1.85 -21.13
CA GLU A 273 5.14 0.44 -21.36
C GLU A 273 6.38 -0.47 -21.40
N VAL A 274 7.46 0.00 -22.05
CA VAL A 274 8.74 -0.71 -22.05
C VAL A 274 9.35 -0.76 -20.65
N PHE A 275 9.29 0.33 -19.88
CA PHE A 275 9.76 0.36 -18.50
C PHE A 275 8.99 -0.67 -17.63
N ASP A 276 7.66 -0.64 -17.67
CA ASP A 276 6.76 -1.48 -16.88
C ASP A 276 7.08 -2.97 -17.10
N ILE A 277 7.18 -3.39 -18.37
CA ILE A 277 7.41 -4.79 -18.74
C ILE A 277 8.88 -5.21 -18.52
N ALA A 278 9.83 -4.35 -18.91
CA ALA A 278 11.24 -4.74 -18.97
C ALA A 278 12.03 -4.49 -17.69
N CYS A 279 11.59 -3.56 -16.83
CA CYS A 279 12.38 -3.03 -15.74
C CYS A 279 11.81 -3.36 -14.37
N GLU A 280 10.52 -3.13 -14.11
CA GLU A 280 9.94 -3.16 -12.76
C GLU A 280 10.32 -4.42 -11.97
N SER A 281 10.04 -5.60 -12.52
CA SER A 281 10.31 -6.89 -11.86
C SER A 281 11.78 -7.13 -11.49
N LYS A 282 12.72 -6.37 -12.06
CA LYS A 282 14.17 -6.47 -11.81
C LYS A 282 14.65 -5.50 -10.73
N LEU A 283 13.83 -4.54 -10.29
CA LEU A 283 14.17 -3.55 -9.27
C LEU A 283 14.01 -4.14 -7.86
N ILE A 284 14.90 -5.07 -7.49
CA ILE A 284 14.80 -5.82 -6.23
C ILE A 284 15.16 -4.97 -5.01
N GLN A 285 16.32 -4.31 -5.04
CA GLN A 285 16.72 -3.40 -3.96
C GLN A 285 15.94 -2.07 -4.05
N PRO A 286 15.77 -1.34 -2.93
CA PRO A 286 15.12 -0.04 -2.94
C PRO A 286 15.75 0.87 -3.99
N THR A 287 14.93 1.29 -4.94
CA THR A 287 15.38 2.09 -6.09
C THR A 287 14.37 3.18 -6.38
N PHE A 288 14.81 4.43 -6.36
CA PHE A 288 14.04 5.56 -6.85
C PHE A 288 14.18 5.66 -8.36
N ILE A 289 13.05 5.54 -9.07
CA ILE A 289 12.95 5.84 -10.49
C ILE A 289 12.43 7.26 -10.60
N THR A 290 13.05 8.09 -11.43
CA THR A 290 12.78 9.53 -11.53
C THR A 290 12.59 9.99 -12.97
N HIS A 291 12.24 11.26 -13.18
CA HIS A 291 12.12 11.88 -14.51
C HIS A 291 11.07 11.16 -15.38
N TYR A 292 9.86 11.02 -14.84
CA TYR A 292 8.72 10.48 -15.58
C TYR A 292 8.31 11.45 -16.71
N PRO A 293 7.83 10.95 -17.86
CA PRO A 293 7.35 11.83 -18.92
C PRO A 293 6.22 12.75 -18.46
N THR A 294 6.24 14.00 -18.91
CA THR A 294 5.23 15.01 -18.55
C THR A 294 3.82 14.60 -18.97
N GLU A 295 3.68 13.96 -20.13
CA GLU A 295 2.39 13.52 -20.69
C GLU A 295 1.59 12.61 -19.74
N ILE A 296 2.26 11.76 -18.96
CA ILE A 296 1.63 10.77 -18.07
C ILE A 296 1.58 11.23 -16.60
N SER A 297 1.93 12.47 -16.32
CA SER A 297 2.07 12.99 -14.95
C SER A 297 1.27 14.29 -14.76
N PRO A 298 -0.08 14.21 -14.74
CA PRO A 298 -0.96 15.37 -14.84
C PRO A 298 -0.95 16.30 -13.62
N LEU A 299 -0.39 15.87 -12.48
CA LEU A 299 -0.38 16.63 -11.22
C LEU A 299 1.03 17.04 -10.78
N SER A 300 2.06 16.65 -11.53
CA SER A 300 3.46 16.89 -11.19
C SER A 300 4.01 18.14 -11.89
N ARG A 301 4.83 18.90 -11.17
CA ARG A 301 5.57 20.05 -11.71
C ARG A 301 6.52 19.60 -12.83
N VAL A 302 6.51 20.35 -13.93
CA VAL A 302 7.45 20.15 -15.06
C VAL A 302 8.86 20.47 -14.61
N ASN A 303 9.83 19.65 -15.02
CA ASN A 303 11.23 19.92 -14.73
C ASN A 303 11.70 21.18 -15.48
N GLU A 304 12.44 22.06 -14.79
CA GLU A 304 12.87 23.34 -15.38
C GLU A 304 13.96 23.18 -16.45
N GLN A 305 14.78 22.14 -16.36
CA GLN A 305 15.91 21.91 -17.27
C GLN A 305 15.50 21.10 -18.50
N ASP A 306 14.60 20.13 -18.32
CA ASP A 306 14.05 19.29 -19.39
C ASP A 306 12.51 19.22 -19.28
N PRO A 307 11.78 20.06 -20.03
CA PRO A 307 10.32 20.08 -19.98
C PRO A 307 9.61 18.80 -20.46
N SER A 308 10.35 17.85 -21.05
CA SER A 308 9.79 16.55 -21.46
C SER A 308 9.48 15.63 -20.28
N VAL A 309 10.01 15.94 -19.10
CA VAL A 309 9.85 15.17 -17.87
C VAL A 309 9.38 16.05 -16.71
N VAL A 310 8.89 15.38 -15.66
CA VAL A 310 8.45 16.01 -14.42
C VAL A 310 9.35 15.67 -13.24
N ASP A 311 9.31 16.54 -12.24
CA ASP A 311 9.94 16.39 -10.93
C ASP A 311 9.18 15.34 -10.08
N ARG A 312 9.20 14.09 -10.53
CA ARG A 312 8.49 12.93 -9.95
C ARG A 312 9.44 11.78 -9.71
N PHE A 313 9.18 11.01 -8.65
CA PHE A 313 9.74 9.69 -8.46
C PHE A 313 8.72 8.65 -8.05
N GLU A 314 9.03 7.40 -8.36
CA GLU A 314 8.45 6.24 -7.69
C GLU A 314 9.55 5.43 -7.02
N LEU A 315 9.22 4.84 -5.88
CA LEU A 315 10.11 3.93 -5.17
C LEU A 315 9.73 2.50 -5.52
N PHE A 316 10.67 1.73 -6.06
CA PHE A 316 10.51 0.30 -6.27
C PHE A 316 11.27 -0.51 -5.22
N VAL A 317 10.61 -1.53 -4.68
CA VAL A 317 11.20 -2.50 -3.74
C VAL A 317 10.69 -3.90 -4.08
N SER A 318 11.59 -4.88 -4.17
CA SER A 318 11.28 -6.25 -4.57
C SER A 318 10.49 -6.35 -5.88
N GLY A 319 10.86 -5.50 -6.83
CA GLY A 319 10.29 -5.45 -8.17
C GLY A 319 8.87 -4.92 -8.24
N ARG A 320 8.48 -4.05 -7.29
CA ARG A 320 7.15 -3.47 -7.18
C ARG A 320 7.23 -2.04 -6.69
N GLU A 321 6.35 -1.19 -7.22
CA GLU A 321 6.15 0.16 -6.74
C GLU A 321 5.65 0.14 -5.28
N LEU A 322 6.27 0.94 -4.42
CA LEU A 322 5.98 1.08 -3.00
C LEU A 322 5.49 2.49 -2.67
N ALA A 323 5.96 3.49 -3.41
CA ALA A 323 5.59 4.89 -3.23
C ALA A 323 5.64 5.64 -4.56
N ASN A 324 4.84 6.71 -4.64
CA ASN A 324 4.83 7.68 -5.72
C ASN A 324 4.85 9.09 -5.12
N ALA A 325 5.66 9.99 -5.66
CA ALA A 325 5.91 11.30 -5.10
C ALA A 325 6.36 12.30 -6.16
N PHE A 326 6.06 13.58 -5.95
CA PHE A 326 6.46 14.63 -6.89
C PHE A 326 6.49 16.01 -6.25
N SER A 327 7.23 16.92 -6.87
CA SER A 327 7.04 18.36 -6.66
C SER A 327 5.68 18.75 -7.24
N GLU A 328 4.87 19.40 -6.42
CA GLU A 328 3.46 19.63 -6.71
C GLU A 328 3.23 20.70 -7.77
N LEU A 329 2.32 20.44 -8.71
CA LEU A 329 1.82 21.48 -9.59
C LEU A 329 0.93 22.44 -8.79
N ASN A 330 1.38 23.68 -8.67
CA ASN A 330 0.66 24.74 -7.97
C ASN A 330 0.22 25.91 -8.87
N ASP A 331 0.49 25.84 -10.18
CA ASP A 331 -0.03 26.80 -11.16
C ASP A 331 -1.48 26.44 -11.53
N PRO A 332 -2.48 27.26 -11.15
CA PRO A 332 -3.88 26.98 -11.46
C PRO A 332 -4.19 26.96 -12.96
N VAL A 333 -3.45 27.74 -13.76
CA VAL A 333 -3.66 27.83 -15.22
C VAL A 333 -3.20 26.53 -15.89
N ASP A 334 -2.01 26.06 -15.56
CA ASP A 334 -1.50 24.76 -16.04
C ASP A 334 -2.39 23.62 -15.54
N GLN A 335 -2.75 23.62 -14.25
CA GLN A 335 -3.60 22.57 -13.68
C GLN A 335 -4.97 22.47 -14.38
N HIS A 336 -5.61 23.61 -14.70
CA HIS A 336 -6.86 23.63 -15.46
C HIS A 336 -6.68 23.03 -16.86
N ALA A 337 -5.63 23.44 -17.59
CA ALA A 337 -5.34 22.93 -18.93
C ALA A 337 -5.08 21.41 -18.91
N ARG A 338 -4.42 20.89 -17.88
CA ARG A 338 -4.21 19.45 -17.71
C ARG A 338 -5.50 18.69 -17.45
N PHE A 339 -6.42 19.24 -16.65
CA PHE A 339 -7.75 18.63 -16.50
C PHE A 339 -8.57 18.67 -17.78
N GLU A 340 -8.49 19.74 -18.58
CA GLU A 340 -9.13 19.77 -19.90
C GLU A 340 -8.57 18.67 -20.83
N ALA A 341 -7.25 18.47 -20.83
CA ALA A 341 -6.62 17.38 -21.58
C ALA A 341 -7.07 15.99 -21.09
N GLN A 342 -7.23 15.79 -19.78
CA GLN A 342 -7.76 14.55 -19.19
C GLN A 342 -9.22 14.31 -19.56
N LEU A 343 -10.06 15.36 -19.58
CA LEU A 343 -11.45 15.25 -20.07
C LEU A 343 -11.50 14.81 -21.53
N GLN A 344 -10.59 15.34 -22.37
CA GLN A 344 -10.49 14.92 -23.77
C GLN A 344 -10.05 13.45 -23.87
N ALA A 345 -9.02 13.04 -23.12
CA ALA A 345 -8.58 11.64 -23.07
C ALA A 345 -9.72 10.70 -22.65
N ARG A 346 -10.54 11.11 -21.68
CA ARG A 346 -11.73 10.38 -21.25
C ARG A 346 -12.79 10.26 -22.35
N ALA A 347 -13.02 11.35 -23.09
CA ALA A 347 -13.92 11.33 -24.24
C ALA A 347 -13.40 10.41 -25.36
N ASP A 348 -12.08 10.26 -25.47
CA ASP A 348 -11.39 9.37 -26.40
C ASP A 348 -11.30 7.91 -25.91
N GLY A 349 -11.84 7.60 -24.73
CA GLY A 349 -12.02 6.23 -24.21
C GLY A 349 -11.14 5.84 -23.02
N ASP A 350 -10.37 6.77 -22.44
CA ASP A 350 -9.60 6.52 -21.22
C ASP A 350 -10.51 6.57 -19.98
N GLU A 351 -10.95 5.42 -19.48
CA GLU A 351 -11.83 5.32 -18.32
C GLU A 351 -11.17 5.78 -17.00
N GLU A 352 -9.84 5.88 -16.95
CA GLU A 352 -9.06 6.21 -15.73
C GLU A 352 -8.63 7.68 -15.68
N ALA A 353 -8.86 8.44 -16.76
CA ALA A 353 -8.51 9.85 -16.84
C ALA A 353 -9.26 10.72 -15.81
N HIS A 354 -8.55 11.71 -15.26
CA HIS A 354 -9.05 12.57 -14.20
C HIS A 354 -10.26 13.40 -14.64
N PRO A 355 -11.34 13.47 -13.83
CA PRO A 355 -12.39 14.45 -14.05
C PRO A 355 -11.93 15.87 -13.69
N MET A 356 -12.64 16.87 -14.20
CA MET A 356 -12.45 18.27 -13.81
C MET A 356 -12.98 18.50 -12.39
N ASP A 357 -12.10 18.92 -11.48
CA ASP A 357 -12.45 19.45 -10.16
C ASP A 357 -12.28 20.98 -10.15
N SER A 358 -13.33 21.71 -10.50
CA SER A 358 -13.31 23.18 -10.52
C SER A 358 -13.12 23.81 -9.14
N ASP A 359 -13.48 23.11 -8.06
CA ASP A 359 -13.25 23.60 -6.70
C ASP A 359 -11.77 23.51 -6.33
N TYR A 360 -11.09 22.44 -6.76
CA TYR A 360 -9.65 22.30 -6.56
C TYR A 360 -8.87 23.35 -7.35
N VAL A 361 -9.23 23.60 -8.62
CA VAL A 361 -8.63 24.70 -9.40
C VAL A 361 -8.82 26.04 -8.68
N ARG A 362 -10.04 26.31 -8.19
CA ARG A 362 -10.31 27.51 -7.39
C ARG A 362 -9.45 27.58 -6.13
N ALA A 363 -9.21 26.47 -5.44
CA ALA A 363 -8.32 26.45 -4.28
C ALA A 363 -6.89 26.86 -4.67
N LEU A 364 -6.37 26.38 -5.81
CA LEU A 364 -5.06 26.80 -6.32
C LEU A 364 -5.02 28.29 -6.71
N GLU A 365 -6.13 28.87 -7.18
CA GLU A 365 -6.24 30.30 -7.47
C GLU A 365 -6.08 31.20 -6.22
N TYR A 366 -6.42 30.69 -5.03
CA TYR A 366 -6.11 31.38 -3.77
C TYR A 366 -4.62 31.32 -3.38
N GLY A 367 -3.86 30.44 -4.04
CA GLY A 367 -2.42 30.29 -3.88
C GLY A 367 -2.05 29.07 -3.02
N MET A 368 -1.48 28.05 -3.66
CA MET A 368 -0.78 26.97 -2.97
C MET A 368 0.73 27.25 -2.96
N PRO A 369 1.42 27.19 -1.81
CA PRO A 369 2.87 27.35 -1.78
C PRO A 369 3.54 26.25 -2.63
N PRO A 370 4.78 26.47 -3.12
CA PRO A 370 5.58 25.38 -3.65
C PRO A 370 5.63 24.26 -2.62
N ALA A 371 5.42 23.02 -3.04
CA ALA A 371 5.32 21.88 -2.13
C ALA A 371 5.76 20.61 -2.83
N ALA A 372 5.97 19.57 -2.04
CA ALA A 372 6.10 18.21 -2.53
C ALA A 372 5.15 17.31 -1.74
N GLY A 373 4.61 16.31 -2.41
CA GLY A 373 3.73 15.31 -1.81
C GLY A 373 4.10 13.90 -2.23
N GLN A 374 3.67 12.94 -1.40
CA GLN A 374 3.97 11.54 -1.59
C GLN A 374 2.90 10.63 -1.00
N GLY A 375 2.56 9.58 -1.75
CA GLY A 375 1.81 8.43 -1.28
C GLY A 375 2.69 7.20 -1.10
N ILE A 376 2.52 6.47 0.01
CA ILE A 376 3.18 5.19 0.28
C ILE A 376 2.13 4.11 0.54
N GLY A 377 2.19 3.03 -0.24
CA GLY A 377 1.34 1.85 -0.05
C GLY A 377 1.70 1.11 1.24
N VAL A 378 0.99 1.39 2.33
CA VAL A 378 1.27 0.81 3.67
C VAL A 378 1.13 -0.71 3.64
N ASP A 379 0.16 -1.24 2.91
CA ASP A 379 0.00 -2.68 2.76
C ASP A 379 1.22 -3.33 2.10
N ARG A 380 1.76 -2.70 1.04
CA ARG A 380 2.97 -3.18 0.35
C ARG A 380 4.20 -3.09 1.27
N LEU A 381 4.33 -2.02 2.07
CA LEU A 381 5.39 -1.90 3.08
C LEU A 381 5.31 -3.03 4.11
N VAL A 382 4.11 -3.28 4.63
CA VAL A 382 3.87 -4.36 5.60
C VAL A 382 4.14 -5.73 4.99
N MET A 383 3.86 -5.94 3.70
CA MET A 383 4.23 -7.19 3.01
C MET A 383 5.73 -7.44 3.10
N VAL A 384 6.56 -6.42 2.84
CA VAL A 384 8.02 -6.56 2.94
C VAL A 384 8.45 -6.84 4.38
N MET A 385 8.00 -6.03 5.34
CA MET A 385 8.38 -6.18 6.76
C MET A 385 7.89 -7.49 7.38
N ALA A 386 6.75 -8.02 6.92
CA ALA A 386 6.21 -9.29 7.40
C ALA A 386 6.72 -10.51 6.62
N ASN A 387 7.56 -10.33 5.61
CA ASN A 387 7.95 -11.37 4.64
C ASN A 387 6.72 -12.10 4.06
N ALA A 388 5.70 -11.34 3.68
CA ALA A 388 4.43 -11.86 3.20
C ALA A 388 4.34 -11.76 1.66
N PRO A 389 4.24 -12.90 0.93
CA PRO A 389 4.25 -12.90 -0.53
C PRO A 389 2.93 -12.43 -1.17
N ASN A 390 1.87 -12.30 -0.38
CA ASN A 390 0.52 -11.96 -0.82
C ASN A 390 -0.11 -10.93 0.13
N ILE A 391 -0.71 -9.88 -0.43
CA ILE A 391 -1.37 -8.81 0.32
C ILE A 391 -2.47 -9.33 1.27
N ARG A 392 -3.12 -10.45 0.91
CA ARG A 392 -4.15 -11.09 1.75
C ARG A 392 -3.60 -11.62 3.07
N GLU A 393 -2.31 -11.89 3.17
CA GLU A 393 -1.68 -12.34 4.42
C GLU A 393 -1.50 -11.20 5.43
N ILE A 394 -1.54 -9.94 4.98
CA ILE A 394 -1.36 -8.76 5.84
C ILE A 394 -2.66 -7.97 6.06
N ILE A 395 -3.74 -8.34 5.37
CA ILE A 395 -5.09 -7.82 5.60
C ILE A 395 -5.83 -8.82 6.50
N ALA A 396 -6.42 -8.34 7.60
CA ALA A 396 -7.15 -9.21 8.52
C ALA A 396 -8.35 -9.87 7.84
N PHE A 397 -9.09 -9.13 7.01
CA PHE A 397 -10.26 -9.64 6.30
C PHE A 397 -10.21 -9.17 4.83
N PRO A 398 -9.48 -9.89 3.95
CA PRO A 398 -9.38 -9.50 2.55
C PRO A 398 -10.70 -9.77 1.81
N LEU A 399 -10.94 -9.04 0.72
CA LEU A 399 -12.11 -9.29 -0.12
C LEU A 399 -11.97 -10.66 -0.81
N MET A 400 -13.00 -11.49 -0.67
CA MET A 400 -13.06 -12.83 -1.26
C MET A 400 -14.20 -12.89 -2.28
N ARG A 401 -13.99 -13.65 -3.36
CA ARG A 401 -15.09 -13.96 -4.29
C ARG A 401 -16.23 -14.67 -3.53
N PRO A 402 -17.50 -14.47 -3.87
CA PRO A 402 -18.58 -15.27 -3.28
C PRO A 402 -18.37 -16.77 -3.53
N GLN A 403 -18.72 -17.60 -2.55
CA GLN A 403 -18.84 -19.04 -2.77
C GLN A 403 -20.10 -19.31 -3.61
N SER A 404 -20.04 -20.26 -4.55
CA SER A 404 -21.25 -20.71 -5.27
C SER A 404 -22.22 -21.35 -4.28
N GLU A 405 -23.53 -21.11 -4.46
CA GLU A 405 -24.57 -21.53 -3.48
C GLU A 405 -24.54 -23.02 -3.11
N GLY A 406 -23.96 -23.90 -3.94
CA GLY A 406 -23.79 -25.33 -3.68
C GLY A 406 -22.62 -25.73 -2.78
N SER A 407 -21.88 -24.79 -2.19
CA SER A 407 -20.73 -25.06 -1.30
C SER A 407 -20.96 -24.60 0.16
N ARG A 408 -22.22 -24.32 0.52
CA ARG A 408 -22.65 -23.87 1.86
C ARG A 408 -23.09 -25.00 2.80
N GLU A 409 -22.88 -26.27 2.45
CA GLU A 409 -23.16 -27.42 3.35
C GLU A 409 -21.92 -27.81 4.16
#